data_AF-X1B1M3-F1
#
_entry.id   AF-X1B1M3-F1
#
_cell.length_a   1.000
_cell.length_b   1.000
_cell.length_c   1.000
_cell.angle_alpha   90.00
_cell.angle_beta   90.00
_cell.angle_gamma   90.00
#
_symmetry.space_group_name_H-M   'P 1'
#
loop_
_entity.id
_entity.type
_entity.pdbx_description
1 polymer ?
#
loop_
_entity_poly.entity_id
_entity_poly.type
_entity_poly.pdbx_seq_one_letter_code
_entity_poly.pdbx_strand_id
1 'polypeptide(L)'
;MSDNIFSRAPVRICDIGGWTDTWYCPNGAVFNICVDLYSYIRIIPSTNKSITIISENLKLQTEINNLEKIEYDGNLDLLKSAVKRMGIKKGAKIYVRTEAPPGCGTGTSASVAVALIAALANFQR
;
A
#
# COMPACT_ATOMS: atom_id res chain seq x y z
N MET A 1 -24.25 -1.13 9.02
CA MET A 1 -23.50 -0.27 8.09
C MET A 1 -22.04 -0.47 8.40
N SER A 2 -21.26 -1.02 7.48
CA SER A 2 -19.84 -1.27 7.68
C SER A 2 -19.07 0.03 7.50
N ASP A 3 -18.44 0.49 8.58
CA ASP A 3 -17.70 1.75 8.61
C ASP A 3 -16.54 1.73 7.59
N ASN A 4 -16.34 2.86 6.93
CA ASN A 4 -15.20 3.07 6.06
C ASN A 4 -13.91 3.02 6.89
N ILE A 5 -12.89 2.34 6.38
CA ILE A 5 -11.60 2.23 7.06
C ILE A 5 -10.62 3.16 6.38
N PHE A 6 -9.97 4.00 7.19
CA PHE A 6 -8.95 4.93 6.72
C PHE A 6 -7.62 4.62 7.37
N SER A 7 -6.55 4.79 6.60
CA SER A 7 -5.18 4.68 7.08
C SER A 7 -4.30 5.63 6.31
N ARG A 8 -3.23 6.11 6.94
CA ARG A 8 -2.17 6.87 6.29
C ARG A 8 -0.81 6.52 6.85
N ALA A 9 0.22 6.68 6.03
CA ALA A 9 1.61 6.62 6.46
C ALA A 9 2.38 7.81 5.86
N PRO A 10 3.31 8.42 6.60
CA PRO A 10 4.15 9.48 6.04
C PRO A 10 5.16 8.90 5.04
N VAL A 11 5.70 9.75 4.18
CA VAL A 11 6.93 9.49 3.42
C VAL A 11 8.15 9.97 4.23
N ARG A 12 9.35 9.66 3.75
CA ARG A 12 10.60 9.99 4.45
C ARG A 12 11.60 10.72 3.55
N ILE A 13 12.38 11.62 4.14
CA ILE A 13 13.47 12.36 3.52
C ILE A 13 14.79 12.16 4.28
N CYS A 14 15.85 12.85 3.85
CA CYS A 14 17.16 12.84 4.49
C CYS A 14 17.74 11.44 4.60
N ASP A 15 17.81 10.70 3.48
CA ASP A 15 18.22 9.29 3.40
C ASP A 15 19.75 9.10 3.54
N ILE A 16 20.30 9.49 4.69
CA ILE A 16 21.74 9.47 4.98
C ILE A 16 22.15 8.02 5.28
N GLY A 17 23.09 7.51 4.49
CA GLY A 17 23.49 6.10 4.54
C GLY A 17 22.56 5.18 3.73
N GLY A 18 21.66 5.74 2.92
CA GLY A 18 20.79 4.94 2.04
C GLY A 18 21.58 3.92 1.21
N TRP A 19 20.97 2.77 0.94
CA TRP A 19 21.55 1.54 0.39
C TRP A 19 22.30 0.66 1.38
N THR A 20 22.83 1.21 2.49
CA THR A 20 23.47 0.38 3.52
C THR A 20 22.46 -0.52 4.26
N ASP A 21 21.16 -0.23 4.16
CA ASP A 21 20.05 -1.06 4.64
C ASP A 21 19.71 -2.26 3.75
N THR A 22 20.42 -2.44 2.63
CA THR A 22 20.18 -3.55 1.70
C THR A 22 21.12 -4.74 1.94
N TRP A 23 20.81 -5.87 1.30
CA TRP A 23 21.46 -7.17 1.55
C TRP A 23 22.99 -7.18 1.38
N TYR A 24 23.58 -6.24 0.64
CA TYR A 24 25.03 -6.23 0.40
C TYR A 24 25.85 -5.65 1.57
N CYS A 25 25.22 -4.95 2.52
CA CYS A 25 25.89 -4.36 3.68
C CYS A 25 25.35 -4.99 4.97
N PRO A 26 26.01 -6.04 5.51
CA PRO A 26 25.49 -6.76 6.67
C PRO A 26 25.30 -5.92 7.94
N ASN A 27 26.07 -4.83 8.09
CA ASN A 27 26.05 -3.93 9.24
C ASN A 27 25.90 -2.47 8.78
N GLY A 28 24.83 -2.16 8.06
CA GLY A 28 24.51 -0.80 7.65
C GLY A 28 23.78 0.01 8.71
N ALA A 29 23.69 1.31 8.48
CA ALA A 29 22.92 2.23 9.29
C ALA A 29 22.35 3.35 8.41
N VAL A 30 21.05 3.59 8.54
CA VAL A 30 20.36 4.68 7.84
C VAL A 30 19.76 5.63 8.86
N PHE A 31 19.99 6.91 8.63
CA PHE A 31 19.24 7.98 9.27
C PHE A 31 18.26 8.54 8.25
N ASN A 32 17.00 8.72 8.63
CA ASN A 32 15.98 9.39 7.83
C ASN A 32 14.92 10.04 8.75
N ILE A 33 14.09 10.92 8.18
CA ILE A 33 13.06 11.64 8.92
C ILE A 33 11.74 11.57 8.14
N CYS A 34 10.65 11.23 8.83
CA CYS A 34 9.29 11.32 8.29
C CYS A 34 8.87 12.79 8.13
N VAL A 35 8.14 13.10 7.07
CA VAL A 35 7.62 14.45 6.82
C VAL A 35 6.10 14.45 6.67
N ASP A 36 5.49 15.63 6.77
CA ASP A 36 4.05 15.84 6.57
C ASP A 36 3.61 15.75 5.10
N LEU A 37 3.96 14.62 4.47
CA LEU A 37 3.50 14.20 3.15
C LEU A 37 3.15 12.72 3.25
N TYR A 38 1.95 12.34 2.82
CA TYR A 38 1.36 11.06 3.19
C TYR A 38 0.89 10.24 1.99
N SER A 39 0.88 8.92 2.21
CA SER A 39 0.11 7.94 1.45
C SER A 39 -1.16 7.61 2.21
N TYR A 40 -2.30 7.70 1.56
CA TYR A 40 -3.64 7.51 2.11
C TYR A 40 -4.29 6.27 1.50
N ILE A 41 -4.95 5.51 2.36
CA ILE A 41 -5.75 4.34 1.99
C ILE A 41 -7.15 4.51 2.55
N ARG A 42 -8.15 4.26 1.71
CA ARG A 42 -9.55 4.14 2.12
C ARG A 42 -10.10 2.81 1.65
N ILE A 43 -10.61 2.00 2.57
CA ILE A 43 -11.30 0.74 2.28
C ILE A 43 -12.79 0.93 2.54
N ILE A 44 -13.59 0.64 1.51
CA ILE A 44 -15.05 0.58 1.59
C ILE A 44 -15.44 -0.90 1.49
N PRO A 45 -15.90 -1.53 2.59
CA PRO A 45 -16.37 -2.91 2.55
C PRO A 45 -17.49 -3.10 1.53
N SER A 46 -17.49 -4.24 0.84
CA SER A 46 -18.48 -4.58 -0.19
C SER A 46 -19.11 -5.93 0.11
N THR A 47 -20.36 -6.10 -0.30
CA THR A 47 -21.07 -7.39 -0.25
C THR A 47 -20.66 -8.33 -1.39
N ASN A 48 -20.06 -7.79 -2.46
CA ASN A 48 -19.54 -8.60 -3.56
C ASN A 48 -18.32 -9.40 -3.09
N LYS A 49 -18.05 -10.56 -3.72
CA LYS A 49 -16.85 -11.38 -3.43
C LYS A 49 -15.63 -10.98 -4.28
N SER A 50 -15.49 -9.70 -4.62
CA SER A 50 -14.34 -9.16 -5.35
C SER A 50 -13.69 -8.00 -4.61
N ILE A 51 -12.41 -7.76 -4.88
CA ILE A 51 -11.69 -6.59 -4.39
C ILE A 51 -11.33 -5.71 -5.58
N THR A 52 -11.82 -4.48 -5.60
CA THR A 52 -11.39 -3.46 -6.57
C THR A 52 -10.34 -2.57 -5.93
N ILE A 53 -9.21 -2.37 -6.60
CA ILE A 53 -8.13 -1.47 -6.16
C ILE A 53 -8.03 -0.32 -7.17
N ILE A 54 -8.08 0.91 -6.66
CA ILE A 54 -8.08 2.15 -7.45
C ILE A 54 -6.91 3.01 -6.97
N SER A 55 -5.95 3.25 -7.86
CA SER A 55 -4.85 4.20 -7.62
C SER A 55 -5.20 5.52 -8.29
N GLU A 56 -5.56 6.51 -7.48
CA GLU A 56 -6.05 7.81 -7.97
C GLU A 56 -4.95 8.59 -8.71
N ASN A 57 -3.73 8.61 -8.17
CA ASN A 57 -2.60 9.33 -8.77
C ASN A 57 -2.17 8.71 -10.11
N LEU A 58 -2.18 7.38 -10.21
CA LEU A 58 -1.76 6.67 -11.43
C LEU A 58 -2.90 6.53 -12.44
N LYS A 59 -4.14 6.85 -12.06
CA LYS A 59 -5.35 6.60 -12.85
C LYS A 59 -5.46 5.13 -13.30
N LEU A 60 -4.99 4.22 -12.45
CA LEU A 60 -5.03 2.78 -12.67
C LEU A 60 -6.06 2.13 -11.76
N GLN A 61 -6.68 1.08 -12.26
CA GLN A 61 -7.56 0.22 -11.49
C GLN A 61 -7.30 -1.24 -11.82
N THR A 62 -7.54 -2.11 -10.85
CA THR A 62 -7.54 -3.56 -11.04
C THR A 62 -8.65 -4.18 -10.18
N GLU A 63 -9.19 -5.31 -10.63
CA GLU A 63 -10.18 -6.07 -9.88
C GLU A 63 -9.67 -7.49 -9.66
N ILE A 64 -9.78 -7.93 -8.41
CA ILE A 64 -9.46 -9.28 -7.98
C ILE A 64 -10.79 -10.03 -7.80
N ASN A 65 -11.16 -10.80 -8.82
CA ASN A 65 -12.39 -11.59 -8.84
C ASN A 65 -12.26 -12.92 -8.11
N ASN A 66 -11.07 -13.52 -8.12
CA ASN A 66 -10.76 -14.75 -7.41
C ASN A 66 -9.71 -14.47 -6.31
N LEU A 67 -10.18 -14.36 -5.07
CA LEU A 67 -9.32 -14.06 -3.91
C LEU A 67 -8.36 -15.22 -3.55
N GLU A 68 -8.59 -16.43 -4.07
CA GLU A 68 -7.69 -17.57 -3.89
C GLU A 68 -6.56 -17.59 -4.93
N LYS A 69 -6.79 -17.00 -6.10
CA LYS A 69 -5.84 -16.94 -7.22
C LYS A 69 -5.65 -15.51 -7.71
N ILE A 70 -4.82 -14.76 -6.99
CA ILE A 70 -4.45 -13.39 -7.35
C ILE A 70 -3.35 -13.41 -8.43
N GLU A 71 -3.63 -12.79 -9.57
CA GLU A 71 -2.74 -12.70 -10.72
C GLU A 71 -1.86 -11.43 -10.66
N TYR A 72 -0.59 -11.59 -11.00
CA TYR A 72 0.39 -10.51 -11.10
C TYR A 72 0.67 -10.25 -12.58
N ASP A 73 0.17 -9.12 -13.08
CA ASP A 73 0.12 -8.75 -14.51
C ASP A 73 0.86 -7.41 -14.78
N GLY A 74 1.58 -6.89 -13.78
CA GLY A 74 2.23 -5.58 -13.80
C GLY A 74 1.32 -4.43 -13.39
N ASN A 75 0.01 -4.64 -13.24
CA ASN A 75 -0.94 -3.60 -12.85
C ASN A 75 -1.24 -3.65 -11.34
N LEU A 76 -0.65 -2.72 -10.60
CA LEU A 76 -0.85 -2.56 -9.15
C LEU A 76 -0.46 -3.81 -8.32
N ASP A 77 0.52 -4.59 -8.79
CA ASP A 77 0.93 -5.86 -8.16
C ASP A 77 1.43 -5.72 -6.72
N LEU A 78 2.01 -4.56 -6.36
CA LEU A 78 2.35 -4.25 -4.97
C LEU A 78 1.11 -4.31 -4.07
N LEU A 79 -0.02 -3.74 -4.52
CA LEU A 79 -1.26 -3.69 -3.75
C LEU A 79 -1.94 -5.07 -3.74
N LYS A 80 -1.94 -5.76 -4.88
CA LYS A 80 -2.41 -7.15 -4.99
C LYS A 80 -1.64 -8.08 -4.05
N SER A 81 -0.32 -7.92 -3.96
CA SER A 81 0.52 -8.73 -3.09
C SER A 81 0.25 -8.47 -1.60
N ALA A 82 -0.02 -7.22 -1.21
CA ALA A 82 -0.46 -6.90 0.15
C ALA A 82 -1.80 -7.58 0.50
N VAL A 83 -2.80 -7.52 -0.41
CA VAL A 83 -4.08 -8.22 -0.24
C VAL A 83 -3.88 -9.72 -0.08
N LYS A 84 -3.06 -10.34 -0.95
CA LYS A 84 -2.72 -11.77 -0.87
C LYS A 84 -2.03 -12.13 0.44
N ARG A 85 -1.01 -11.35 0.83
CA ARG A 85 -0.17 -11.60 2.01
C ARG A 85 -0.96 -11.48 3.31
N MET A 86 -1.91 -10.56 3.36
CA MET A 86 -2.83 -10.36 4.49
C MET A 86 -3.97 -11.38 4.51
N GLY A 87 -4.14 -12.21 3.47
CA GLY A 87 -5.14 -13.28 3.45
C GLY A 87 -6.59 -12.77 3.46
N ILE A 88 -6.84 -11.63 2.81
CA ILE A 88 -8.16 -11.00 2.79
C ILE A 88 -9.13 -11.81 1.91
N LYS A 89 -10.22 -12.28 2.51
CA LYS A 89 -11.27 -13.09 1.85
C LYS A 89 -12.64 -12.40 1.74
N LYS A 90 -12.71 -11.13 2.15
CA LYS A 90 -13.92 -10.28 2.09
C LYS A 90 -13.76 -9.30 0.92
N GLY A 91 -14.86 -8.97 0.24
CA GLY A 91 -14.81 -7.99 -0.85
C GLY A 91 -14.77 -6.56 -0.36
N ALA A 92 -14.13 -5.69 -1.14
CA ALA A 92 -13.94 -4.28 -0.80
C ALA A 92 -13.57 -3.45 -2.03
N LYS A 93 -13.78 -2.13 -1.92
CA LYS A 93 -13.13 -1.15 -2.78
C LYS A 93 -12.02 -0.46 -2.01
N ILE A 94 -10.80 -0.53 -2.52
CA ILE A 94 -9.59 0.05 -1.94
C ILE A 94 -9.18 1.24 -2.79
N TYR A 95 -9.19 2.42 -2.21
CA TYR A 95 -8.70 3.65 -2.84
C TYR A 95 -7.31 3.99 -2.29
N VAL A 96 -6.39 4.32 -3.18
CA VAL A 96 -5.01 4.70 -2.87
C VAL A 96 -4.74 6.08 -3.43
N ARG A 97 -4.28 6.98 -2.55
CA ARG A 97 -3.84 8.33 -2.91
C ARG A 97 -2.52 8.65 -2.24
N THR A 98 -1.66 9.40 -2.91
CA THR A 98 -0.34 9.82 -2.43
C THR A 98 -0.16 11.31 -2.70
N GLU A 99 0.47 12.02 -1.76
CA GLU A 99 0.85 13.43 -1.95
C GLU A 99 2.21 13.56 -2.64
N ALA A 100 3.13 12.63 -2.38
CA ALA A 100 4.42 12.59 -3.05
C ALA A 100 4.29 11.97 -4.46
N PRO A 101 4.85 12.59 -5.51
CA PRO A 101 4.80 12.03 -6.87
C PRO A 101 5.59 10.70 -6.95
N PRO A 102 5.26 9.82 -7.91
CA PRO A 102 6.01 8.59 -8.11
C PRO A 102 7.47 8.88 -8.49
N GLY A 103 8.40 8.07 -8.00
CA GLY A 103 9.82 8.12 -8.39
C GLY A 103 10.66 9.23 -7.74
N CYS A 104 10.12 10.01 -6.79
CA CYS A 104 10.85 11.12 -6.16
C CYS A 104 11.85 10.69 -5.05
N GLY A 105 12.06 9.39 -4.85
CA GLY A 105 13.05 8.90 -3.87
C GLY A 105 12.65 9.05 -2.40
N THR A 106 11.39 9.39 -2.09
CA THR A 106 10.91 9.61 -0.71
C THR A 106 10.33 8.35 -0.04
N GLY A 107 10.46 7.18 -0.68
CA GLY A 107 9.91 5.93 -0.16
C GLY A 107 8.39 5.80 -0.30
N THR A 108 7.77 6.48 -1.27
CA THR A 108 6.30 6.47 -1.51
C THR A 108 5.73 5.06 -1.59
N SER A 109 6.39 4.13 -2.30
CA SER A 109 5.91 2.73 -2.41
C SER A 109 5.85 2.02 -1.07
N ALA A 110 6.86 2.21 -0.21
CA ALA A 110 6.89 1.64 1.13
C ALA A 110 5.82 2.27 2.02
N SER A 111 5.65 3.59 1.94
CA SER A 111 4.59 4.33 2.64
C SER A 111 3.19 3.82 2.27
N VAL A 112 2.90 3.64 0.98
CA VAL A 112 1.65 3.02 0.49
C VAL A 112 1.46 1.61 1.04
N ALA A 113 2.50 0.77 1.02
CA ALA A 113 2.43 -0.59 1.52
C ALA A 113 2.11 -0.64 3.02
N VAL A 114 2.78 0.19 3.84
CA VAL A 114 2.52 0.29 5.29
C VAL A 114 1.09 0.76 5.56
N ALA A 115 0.65 1.83 4.90
CA ALA A 115 -0.71 2.35 5.05
C ALA A 115 -1.75 1.29 4.67
N LEU A 116 -1.51 0.53 3.60
CA LEU A 116 -2.43 -0.50 3.12
C LEU A 116 -2.47 -1.69 4.07
N ILE A 117 -1.33 -2.18 4.54
CA ILE A 117 -1.27 -3.28 5.52
C ILE A 117 -2.04 -2.90 6.79
N ALA A 118 -1.87 -1.68 7.29
CA ALA A 118 -2.61 -1.20 8.45
C ALA A 118 -4.13 -1.13 8.20
N ALA A 119 -4.55 -0.68 7.03
CA ALA A 119 -5.97 -0.66 6.66
C ALA A 119 -6.54 -2.09 6.53
N LEU A 120 -5.82 -2.99 5.88
CA LEU A 120 -6.22 -4.39 5.70
C LEU A 120 -6.29 -5.15 7.04
N ALA A 121 -5.34 -4.90 7.95
CA ALA A 121 -5.36 -5.47 9.29
C ALA A 121 -6.61 -5.04 10.08
N ASN A 122 -7.02 -3.78 9.95
CA ASN A 122 -8.28 -3.29 10.53
C ASN A 122 -9.51 -3.86 9.82
N PHE A 123 -9.44 -4.05 8.51
CA PHE A 123 -10.54 -4.62 7.72
C PHE A 123 -10.78 -6.12 7.98
N GLN A 124 -9.74 -6.84 8.37
CA GLN A 124 -9.82 -8.26 8.65
C GLN A 124 -10.45 -8.59 9.99
N ARG A 125 -10.36 -7.68 10.97
CA ARG A 125 -11.07 -7.77 12.25
C ARG A 125 -12.57 -7.96 12.03
#